data_AF-A0A1M7GHF9-F1
#
_entry.id   AF-A0A1M7GHF9-F1
#
_cell.length_a   1.000
_cell.length_b   1.000
_cell.length_c   1.000
_cell.angle_alpha   90.00
_cell.angle_beta   90.00
_cell.angle_gamma   90.00
#
_symmetry.space_group_name_H-M   'P 1'
#
loop_
_entity.id
_entity.type
_entity.pdbx_description
1 polymer ?
#
loop_
_entity_poly.entity_id
_entity_poly.type
_entity_poly.pdbx_seq_one_letter_code
_entity_poly.pdbx_strand_id
1 'polypeptide(L)' 'MRQYHWLMMRRRNETVHADAERAELFYTLTTAPGTNDVEIIDKHPKGGYRVRFDLSPEGIDDFIAFLEAHDWMSVMY' A
#
# COMPACT_ATOMS: atom_id res chain seq x y z
N MET A 1 19.39 4.68 5.00
CA MET A 1 18.52 4.45 6.17
C MET A 1 17.22 3.88 5.64
N ARG A 2 16.75 2.75 6.17
CA ARG A 2 15.45 2.16 5.78
C ARG A 2 14.37 2.89 6.57
N GLN A 3 13.34 3.36 5.87
CA GLN A 3 12.22 4.08 6.47
C GLN A 3 11.01 3.17 6.51
N TYR A 4 10.50 2.93 7.71
CA TYR A 4 9.25 2.22 7.93
C TYR A 4 8.09 3.17 7.64
N HIS A 5 7.28 2.85 6.64
CA HIS A 5 6.14 3.66 6.26
C HIS A 5 4.85 3.04 6.76
N TRP A 6 3.99 3.88 7.34
CA TRP A 6 2.62 3.53 7.72
C TRP A 6 1.70 4.24 6.76
N LEU A 7 1.11 3.49 5.82
CA LEU A 7 0.20 4.06 4.84
C LEU A 7 -1.19 3.46 4.99
N MET A 8 -2.18 4.31 4.73
CA MET A 8 -3.56 3.90 4.56
C MET A 8 -3.80 3.74 3.06
N MET A 9 -3.98 2.50 2.62
CA MET A 9 -4.21 2.16 1.22
C MET A 9 -5.69 1.91 0.97
N ARG A 10 -6.23 2.58 -0.05
CA ARG A 10 -7.63 2.40 -0.48
C ARG A 10 -7.70 2.43 -2.00
N ARG A 11 -8.49 1.52 -2.59
CA ARG A 11 -8.84 1.59 -4.01
C ARG A 11 -9.75 2.77 -4.30
N ARG A 12 -9.46 3.48 -5.40
CA ARG A 12 -10.19 4.69 -5.79
C ARG A 12 -11.69 4.46 -6.00
N ASN A 13 -12.11 3.27 -6.42
CA ASN A 13 -13.46 3.04 -6.94
C ASN A 13 -14.24 1.86 -6.31
N GLU A 14 -13.75 1.21 -5.26
CA GLU A 14 -14.44 0.08 -4.63
C GLU A 14 -14.67 0.27 -3.12
N THR A 15 -15.90 -0.01 -2.69
CA THR A 15 -16.40 0.09 -1.31
C THR A 15 -16.48 -1.27 -0.60
N VAL A 16 -16.07 -2.35 -1.25
CA VAL A 16 -16.31 -3.70 -0.76
C VAL A 16 -15.01 -4.31 -0.23
N HIS A 17 -14.94 -4.39 1.09
CA HIS A 17 -13.92 -5.12 1.86
C HIS A 17 -13.96 -6.63 1.55
N ALA A 18 -13.54 -7.02 0.36
CA ALA A 18 -13.39 -8.42 -0.01
C ALA A 18 -12.01 -8.93 0.43
N ASP A 19 -11.90 -10.16 0.91
CA ASP A 19 -10.59 -10.75 1.21
C ASP A 19 -9.70 -10.85 -0.05
N ALA A 20 -10.31 -10.84 -1.24
CA ALA A 20 -9.63 -10.68 -2.52
C ALA A 20 -8.88 -9.34 -2.64
N GLU A 21 -9.45 -8.24 -2.13
CA GLU A 21 -8.83 -6.91 -2.14
C GLU A 21 -7.56 -6.90 -1.26
N ARG A 22 -7.61 -7.58 -0.11
CA ARG A 22 -6.44 -7.71 0.77
C ARG A 22 -5.31 -8.47 0.08
N ALA A 23 -5.63 -9.58 -0.59
CA ALA A 23 -4.64 -10.39 -1.30
C ALA A 23 -4.02 -9.60 -2.46
N GLU A 24 -4.85 -8.85 -3.19
CA GLU A 24 -4.40 -7.99 -4.27
C GLU A 24 -3.50 -6.86 -3.76
N LEU A 25 -3.89 -6.16 -2.69
CA LEU A 25 -3.07 -5.12 -2.09
C LEU A 25 -1.71 -5.66 -1.62
N PHE A 26 -1.71 -6.81 -0.96
CA PHE A 26 -0.48 -7.47 -0.54
C PHE A 26 0.42 -7.77 -1.74
N TYR A 27 -0.16 -8.36 -2.79
CA TYR A 27 0.56 -8.66 -4.02
C TYR A 27 1.14 -7.39 -4.66
N THR A 28 0.32 -6.36 -4.88
CA THR A 28 0.74 -5.07 -5.45
C THR A 28 1.91 -4.48 -4.66
N LEU A 29 1.80 -4.42 -3.34
CA LEU A 29 2.86 -3.90 -2.48
C LEU A 29 4.13 -4.75 -2.56
N THR A 30 4.03 -6.08 -2.57
CA THR A 30 5.23 -6.94 -2.69
C THR A 30 5.91 -6.86 -4.06
N THR A 31 5.16 -6.51 -5.11
CA THR A 31 5.70 -6.32 -6.46
C THR A 31 6.20 -4.90 -6.71
N ALA A 32 5.93 -3.97 -5.81
CA ALA A 32 6.26 -2.57 -6.00
C ALA A 32 7.77 -2.33 -5.88
N PRO A 33 8.37 -1.51 -6.75
CA PRO A 33 9.80 -1.26 -6.74
C PRO A 33 10.25 -0.60 -5.43
N GLY A 34 11.36 -1.09 -4.87
CA GLY A 34 11.95 -0.52 -3.66
C GLY A 34 11.24 -0.87 -2.36
N THR A 35 10.20 -1.70 -2.39
CA THR A 35 9.51 -2.19 -1.19
C THR A 35 10.10 -3.49 -0.66
N ASN A 36 10.16 -3.62 0.66
CA ASN A 36 10.51 -4.85 1.37
C ASN A 36 9.64 -4.97 2.63
N ASP A 37 9.61 -6.15 3.25
CA ASP A 37 8.95 -6.37 4.55
C ASP A 37 7.49 -5.89 4.60
N VAL A 38 6.73 -6.17 3.54
CA VAL A 38 5.33 -5.78 3.42
C VAL A 38 4.47 -6.59 4.41
N GLU A 39 3.67 -5.87 5.20
CA GLU A 39 2.74 -6.42 6.16
C GLU A 39 1.43 -5.63 6.16
N ILE A 40 0.30 -6.33 6.08
CA ILE A 40 -1.03 -5.75 6.26
C ILE A 40 -1.46 -5.98 7.71
N ILE A 41 -1.54 -4.90 8.48
CA ILE A 41 -1.76 -4.94 9.93
C ILE A 41 -3.23 -5.06 10.26
N ASP A 42 -4.07 -4.18 9.72
CA ASP A 42 -5.51 -4.21 10.00
C ASP A 42 -6.35 -3.49 8.93
N LYS A 43 -7.65 -3.79 8.91
CA LYS A 43 -8.66 -3.05 8.15
C LYS A 43 -9.03 -1.79 8.92
N HIS A 44 -8.96 -0.63 8.28
CA HIS A 44 -9.29 0.63 8.94
C HIS A 44 -10.81 0.88 8.91
N PRO A 45 -11.45 1.26 10.03
CA PRO A 45 -12.92 1.42 10.12
C PRO A 45 -13.50 2.52 9.22
N LYS A 46 -12.66 3.45 8.72
CA LYS A 46 -13.05 4.46 7.71
C LYS A 46 -12.86 4.00 6.25
N GLY A 47 -12.58 2.72 6.02
CA GLY A 47 -12.26 2.15 4.71
C GLY A 47 -10.74 1.99 4.48
N GLY A 48 -10.32 1.01 3.69
CA GLY A 48 -8.91 0.75 3.38
C GLY A 48 -8.16 -0.13 4.40
N TYR A 49 -6.85 -0.29 4.17
CA TYR A 49 -5.97 -1.15 4.97
C TYR A 49 -4.79 -0.36 5.53
N ARG A 50 -4.43 -0.66 6.77
CA ARG A 50 -3.19 -0.21 7.39
C ARG A 50 -2.08 -1.15 6.98
N VAL A 51 -1.10 -0.62 6.27
CA VAL A 51 0.06 -1.39 5.80
C VAL A 51 1.35 -0.84 6.37
N ARG A 52 2.28 -1.75 6.64
CA ARG A 52 3.65 -1.47 7.04
C ARG A 52 4.57 -2.08 5.99
N PHE A 53 5.54 -1.31 5.53
CA PHE A 53 6.57 -1.81 4.62
C PHE A 53 7.81 -0.92 4.72
N ASP A 54 8.94 -1.50 4.34
CA ASP A 54 10.20 -0.80 4.15
C ASP A 54 10.26 -0.26 2.74
N LEU A 55 10.49 1.04 2.60
CA LEU A 55 10.67 1.68 1.30
C LEU A 55 12.08 2.28 1.22
N SER A 56 12.77 2.00 0.11
CA SER A 56 14.04 2.68 -0.19
C SER A 56 13.77 4.15 -0.50
N PRO A 57 14.49 5.11 0.10
CA PRO A 57 14.32 6.55 -0.18
C PRO A 57 14.48 6.90 -1.66
N GLU A 58 15.30 6.15 -2.38
CA GLU A 58 15.60 6.35 -3.80
C GLU A 58 14.46 5.88 -4.72
N GLY A 59 13.57 5.02 -4.22
CA GLY A 59 12.46 4.44 -4.98
C GLY A 59 11.09 4.99 -4.61
N ILE A 60 11.01 6.08 -3.84
CA ILE A 60 9.74 6.66 -3.38
C ILE A 60 8.90 7.14 -4.56
N ASP A 61 9.49 7.85 -5.51
CA ASP A 61 8.77 8.39 -6.67
C ASP A 61 8.24 7.27 -7.57
N ASP A 62 9.07 6.25 -7.85
CA ASP A 62 8.68 5.07 -8.62
C ASP A 62 7.58 4.27 -7.92
N PHE A 63 7.65 4.17 -6.60
CA PHE A 63 6.63 3.51 -5.78
C PHE A 63 5.28 4.25 -5.85
N ILE A 64 5.29 5.58 -5.72
CA ILE A 64 4.07 6.40 -5.83
C ILE A 64 3.46 6.25 -7.22
N ALA A 65 4.27 6.37 -8.28
CA ALA A 65 3.82 6.19 -9.65
C ALA A 65 3.25 4.78 -9.90
N PHE A 66 3.87 3.75 -9.31
CA PHE A 66 3.40 2.37 -9.40
C PHE A 66 2.02 2.19 -8.74
N LEU A 67 1.81 2.78 -7.55
CA LEU A 67 0.52 2.72 -6.86
C LEU A 67 -0.59 3.45 -7.63
N GLU A 68 -0.29 4.64 -8.17
CA GLU A 68 -1.23 5.40 -8.99
C GLU A 68 -1.63 4.62 -10.25
N ALA A 69 -0.68 3.95 -10.90
CA ALA A 69 -0.94 3.10 -12.07
C ALA A 69 -1.82 1.88 -11.75
N HIS A 70 -1.86 1.43 -10.50
CA HIS A 70 -2.68 0.31 -10.03
C HIS A 70 -3.96 0.77 -9.29
N ASP A 71 -4.34 2.05 -9.41
CA ASP A 71 -5.54 2.65 -8.79
C ASP A 71 -5.56 2.60 -7.24
N TRP A 72 -4.39 2.51 -6.62
CA TRP A 72 -4.23 2.57 -5.17
C TRP A 72 -3.89 3.98 -4.72
N MET A 73 -4.71 4.55 -3.84
CA MET A 73 -4.41 5.83 -3.21
C MET A 73 -3.72 5.59 -1.86
N SER A 74 -2.52 6.14 -1.69
CA SER A 74 -1.86 6.23 -0.39
C SER A 74 -2.22 7.54 0.31
N VAL A 75 -2.84 7.46 1.48
CA VAL A 75 -2.99 8.63 2.35
C VAL A 75 -1.89 8.57 3.42
N MET A 76 -0.92 9.49 3.33
CA MET A 76 0.05 9.74 4.41
C MET A 76 -0.63 10.58 5.49
N TYR A 77 -0.53 10.14 6.75
CA TYR A 77 -0.93 10.89 7.95
C TYR A 77 0.29 11.33 8.74
#